data_AF-A0A7W0L3E8-F1
#
_entry.id   AF-A0A7W0L3E8-F1
#
_cell.length_a   1.000
_cell.length_b   1.000
_cell.length_c   1.000
_cell.angle_alpha   90.00
_cell.angle_beta   90.00
_cell.angle_gamma   90.00
#
_symmetry.space_group_name_H-M   'P 1'
#
loop_
_entity.id
_entity.type
_entity.pdbx_description
1 polymer ?
#
loop_
_entity_poly.entity_id
_entity_poly.type
_entity_poly.pdbx_seq_one_letter_code
_entity_poly.pdbx_strand_id
1 'polypeptide(L)'
;AVVTSLFQLLTILLFTFYFVADGPRVRRSVCSLLSPRRQREVLATWEIAIDKSGAYFYSRLLLAVVNGVALYILLRVVGVPFALPLAMFSGLFSQFVPVVGTYIASVLPLLVALLEDPVAALIILVFILIYQQVENYVLSPRVTKHTMQLHPAVAIGSAIAGGSLAGPIGAFLALPAAAIIQASIGTFVARHEVLDSDLTSEEDHEEIKRAIRNERKTGSTPKILDRIRRSEAE
;
A
#
# COMPACT_ATOMS: atom_id res chain seq x y z
N ALA A 1 35.63 -8.92 -2.46
CA ALA A 1 34.29 -8.37 -2.13
C ALA A 1 33.87 -7.29 -3.13
N VAL A 2 34.52 -6.12 -3.16
CA VAL A 2 34.09 -4.97 -4.01
C VAL A 2 34.00 -5.31 -5.51
N VAL A 3 35.01 -5.97 -6.08
CA VAL A 3 35.01 -6.38 -7.50
C VAL A 3 33.85 -7.34 -7.82
N THR A 4 33.58 -8.29 -6.91
CA THR A 4 32.47 -9.23 -7.04
C THR A 4 31.12 -8.51 -6.99
N SER A 5 30.93 -7.59 -6.04
CA SER A 5 29.72 -6.78 -5.93
C SER A 5 29.50 -5.89 -7.15
N LEU A 6 30.57 -5.31 -7.69
CA LEU A 6 30.51 -4.52 -8.92
C LEU A 6 30.10 -5.38 -10.12
N PHE A 7 30.70 -6.57 -10.27
CA PHE A 7 30.34 -7.50 -11.34
C PHE A 7 28.89 -7.98 -11.21
N GLN A 8 28.42 -8.27 -10.00
CA GLN A 8 27.02 -8.63 -9.73
C GLN A 8 26.08 -7.48 -10.08
N LEU A 9 26.39 -6.25 -9.68
CA LEU A 9 25.59 -5.08 -9.99
C LEU A 9 25.51 -4.84 -11.51
N LEU A 10 26.66 -4.94 -12.20
CA LEU A 10 26.71 -4.84 -13.66
C LEU A 10 25.88 -5.93 -14.34
N THR A 11 25.96 -7.16 -13.84
CA THR A 11 25.18 -8.29 -14.34
C THR A 11 23.69 -8.03 -14.15
N ILE A 12 23.26 -7.64 -12.95
CA ILE A 12 21.86 -7.29 -12.66
C ILE A 12 21.39 -6.18 -13.60
N LEU A 13 22.18 -5.12 -13.79
CA LEU A 13 21.84 -4.02 -14.69
C LEU A 13 21.71 -4.47 -16.14
N LEU A 14 22.64 -5.30 -16.62
CA LEU A 14 22.64 -5.83 -17.97
C LEU A 14 21.41 -6.70 -18.24
N PHE A 15 21.13 -7.66 -17.35
CA PHE A 15 19.95 -8.52 -17.47
C PHE A 15 18.65 -7.72 -17.35
N THR A 16 18.59 -6.75 -16.44
CA THR A 16 17.44 -5.84 -16.32
C THR A 16 17.23 -5.08 -17.62
N PHE A 17 18.29 -4.52 -18.22
CA PHE A 17 18.23 -3.83 -19.51
C PHE A 17 17.69 -4.74 -20.62
N TYR A 18 18.24 -5.96 -20.75
CA TYR A 18 17.78 -6.92 -21.77
C TYR A 18 16.31 -7.31 -21.56
N PHE A 19 15.89 -7.60 -20.32
CA PHE A 19 14.50 -7.96 -20.03
C PHE A 19 13.52 -6.80 -20.30
N VAL A 20 13.92 -5.56 -20.02
CA VAL A 20 13.11 -4.38 -20.36
C VAL A 20 13.07 -4.17 -21.88
N ALA A 21 14.21 -4.29 -22.57
CA ALA A 21 14.31 -4.13 -24.01
C ALA A 21 13.51 -5.20 -24.79
N ASP A 22 13.50 -6.44 -24.30
CA ASP A 22 12.75 -7.55 -24.89
C ASP A 22 11.27 -7.59 -24.47
N GLY A 23 10.81 -6.68 -23.62
CA GLY A 23 9.42 -6.59 -23.17
C GLY A 23 8.37 -6.74 -24.29
N PRO A 24 8.48 -6.00 -25.42
CA PRO A 24 7.55 -6.14 -26.55
C PRO A 24 7.60 -7.53 -27.21
N ARG A 25 8.77 -8.16 -27.27
CA ARG A 25 8.94 -9.51 -27.83
C ARG A 25 8.28 -10.55 -26.93
N VAL A 26 8.55 -10.48 -25.62
CA VAL A 26 7.92 -11.36 -24.61
C VAL A 26 6.41 -11.24 -24.68
N ARG A 27 5.87 -10.02 -24.73
CA ARG A 27 4.44 -9.75 -24.82
C ARG A 27 3.81 -10.38 -26.07
N ARG A 28 4.47 -10.28 -27.23
CA ARG A 28 4.03 -10.92 -28.47
C ARG A 28 4.03 -12.44 -28.35
N SER A 29 5.10 -13.04 -27.81
CA SER A 29 5.19 -14.48 -27.60
C SER A 29 4.08 -15.00 -26.68
N VAL A 30 3.81 -14.34 -25.56
CA VAL A 30 2.70 -14.70 -24.66
C VAL A 30 1.35 -14.57 -25.37
N CYS A 31 1.13 -13.47 -26.10
CA CYS A 31 -0.14 -13.25 -26.81
C CYS A 31 -0.38 -14.26 -27.94
N SER A 32 0.67 -14.76 -28.60
CA SER A 32 0.54 -15.75 -29.68
C SER A 32 -0.05 -17.09 -29.23
N LEU A 33 0.00 -17.40 -27.93
CA LEU A 33 -0.58 -18.61 -27.35
C LEU A 33 -2.07 -18.46 -26.98
N LEU A 34 -2.64 -17.26 -27.14
CA LEU A 34 -3.95 -16.88 -26.63
C LEU A 34 -4.92 -16.49 -27.74
N SER A 35 -6.22 -16.68 -27.50
CA SER A 35 -7.27 -16.20 -28.39
C SER A 35 -7.36 -14.66 -28.39
N PRO A 36 -7.87 -14.01 -29.46
CA PRO A 36 -7.92 -12.55 -29.57
C PRO A 36 -8.64 -11.82 -28.43
N ARG A 37 -9.62 -12.48 -27.79
CA ARG A 37 -10.30 -11.93 -26.61
C ARG A 37 -9.39 -11.93 -25.38
N ARG A 38 -8.72 -13.05 -25.09
CA ARG A 38 -7.79 -13.19 -23.97
C ARG A 38 -6.54 -12.33 -24.13
N GLN A 39 -6.08 -12.09 -25.37
CA GLN A 39 -4.97 -11.18 -25.63
C GLN A 39 -5.23 -9.78 -25.06
N ARG A 40 -6.44 -9.22 -25.28
CA ARG A 40 -6.81 -7.90 -24.74
C ARG A 40 -6.80 -7.87 -23.22
N GLU A 41 -7.36 -8.89 -22.59
CA GLU A 41 -7.41 -9.02 -21.12
C GLU A 41 -6.00 -9.13 -20.50
N VAL A 42 -5.13 -9.93 -21.10
CA VAL A 42 -3.74 -10.09 -20.64
C VAL A 42 -2.93 -8.82 -20.84
N LEU A 43 -3.08 -8.13 -21.98
CA LEU A 43 -2.39 -6.87 -22.23
C LEU A 43 -2.82 -5.77 -21.25
N ALA A 44 -4.12 -5.66 -20.96
CA ALA A 44 -4.62 -4.72 -19.96
C ALA A 44 -4.08 -5.04 -18.56
N THR A 45 -4.08 -6.33 -18.18
CA THR A 45 -3.50 -6.78 -16.90
C THR A 45 -2.01 -6.48 -16.82
N TRP A 46 -1.28 -6.62 -17.93
CA TRP A 46 0.15 -6.33 -18.02
C TRP A 46 0.46 -4.85 -17.80
N GLU A 47 -0.33 -3.95 -18.39
CA GLU A 47 -0.20 -2.50 -18.19
C GLU A 47 -0.49 -2.12 -16.74
N ILE A 48 -1.58 -2.67 -16.15
CA ILE A 48 -1.89 -2.50 -14.73
C ILE A 48 -0.71 -2.98 -13.86
N ALA A 49 -0.09 -4.11 -14.21
CA ALA A 49 1.04 -4.65 -13.47
C ALA A 49 2.26 -3.72 -13.49
N ILE A 50 2.59 -3.15 -14.66
CA ILE A 50 3.68 -2.19 -14.81
C ILE A 50 3.38 -0.93 -14.01
N ASP A 51 2.18 -0.36 -14.16
CA ASP A 51 1.79 0.89 -13.50
C ASP A 51 1.77 0.75 -11.98
N LYS A 52 1.15 -0.31 -11.45
CA LYS A 52 1.06 -0.54 -10.00
C LYS A 52 2.41 -0.83 -9.38
N SER A 53 3.24 -1.65 -10.03
CA SER A 53 4.59 -1.94 -9.55
C SER A 53 5.44 -0.68 -9.58
N GLY A 54 5.50 0.03 -10.71
CA GLY A 54 6.29 1.25 -10.87
C GLY A 54 5.88 2.33 -9.90
N ALA A 55 4.58 2.56 -9.74
CA ALA A 55 4.06 3.55 -8.80
C ALA A 55 4.34 3.19 -7.33
N TYR A 56 4.30 1.90 -6.97
CA TYR A 56 4.70 1.43 -5.64
C TYR A 56 6.20 1.68 -5.39
N PHE A 57 7.08 1.28 -6.31
CA PHE A 57 8.52 1.51 -6.18
C PHE A 57 8.86 3.02 -6.10
N TYR A 58 8.22 3.84 -6.93
CA TYR A 58 8.37 5.29 -6.90
C TYR A 58 7.97 5.87 -5.54
N SER A 59 6.81 5.45 -5.01
CA SER A 59 6.32 5.89 -3.70
C SER A 59 7.32 5.56 -2.59
N ARG A 60 7.84 4.32 -2.59
CA ARG A 60 8.81 3.85 -1.59
C ARG A 60 10.14 4.59 -1.68
N LEU A 61 10.64 4.82 -2.90
CA LEU A 61 11.88 5.56 -3.10
C LEU A 61 11.73 7.02 -2.67
N LEU A 62 10.61 7.67 -2.99
CA LEU A 62 10.34 9.04 -2.59
C LEU A 62 10.28 9.17 -1.06
N LEU A 63 9.55 8.29 -0.37
CA LEU A 63 9.49 8.26 1.09
C LEU A 63 10.87 7.97 1.70
N ALA A 64 11.67 7.11 1.07
CA ALA A 64 13.01 6.78 1.55
C ALA A 64 13.94 8.00 1.49
N VAL A 65 13.84 8.78 0.41
CA VAL A 65 14.57 10.04 0.25
C VAL A 65 14.10 11.08 1.27
N VAL A 66 12.79 11.24 1.46
CA VAL A 66 12.25 12.19 2.45
C VAL A 66 12.72 11.83 3.86
N ASN A 67 12.62 10.56 4.26
CA ASN A 67 13.10 10.09 5.56
C ASN A 67 14.61 10.30 5.70
N GLY A 68 15.39 9.86 4.70
CA GLY A 68 16.84 9.99 4.70
C GLY A 68 17.29 11.45 4.81
N VAL A 69 16.69 12.37 4.05
CA VAL A 69 17.02 13.79 4.12
C VAL A 69 16.65 14.39 5.48
N ALA A 70 15.46 14.08 6.00
CA ALA A 70 15.00 14.60 7.29
C ALA A 70 15.92 14.11 8.43
N LEU A 71 16.26 12.82 8.45
CA LEU A 71 17.17 12.25 9.44
C LEU A 71 18.61 12.78 9.26
N TYR A 72 19.08 12.97 8.03
CA TYR A 72 20.41 13.54 7.77
C TYR A 72 20.55 14.94 8.37
N ILE A 73 19.56 15.80 8.14
CA ILE A 73 19.54 17.16 8.69
C ILE A 73 19.58 17.10 10.21
N LEU A 74 18.76 16.24 10.83
CA LEU A 74 18.75 16.07 12.29
C LEU A 74 20.10 15.62 12.83
N LEU A 75 20.67 14.54 12.28
CA LEU A 75 21.96 13.99 12.72
C LEU A 75 23.07 15.03 12.61
N ARG A 76 23.06 15.86 11.54
CA ARG A 76 24.01 16.96 11.35
C ARG A 76 23.84 18.09 12.37
N VAL A 77 22.61 18.45 12.69
CA VAL A 77 22.30 19.52 13.67
C VAL A 77 22.68 19.08 15.09
N VAL A 78 22.39 17.82 15.44
CA VAL A 78 22.71 17.26 16.76
C VAL A 78 24.21 16.94 16.89
N GLY A 79 24.94 16.82 15.78
CA GLY A 79 26.38 16.59 15.79
C GLY A 79 26.80 15.12 15.84
N VAL A 80 25.89 14.20 15.50
CA VAL A 80 26.19 12.75 15.47
C VAL A 80 27.11 12.44 14.28
N PRO A 81 28.20 11.68 14.48
CA PRO A 81 29.10 11.28 13.40
C PRO A 81 28.39 10.36 12.40
N PHE A 82 28.99 10.20 11.21
CA PHE A 82 28.45 9.31 10.17
C PHE A 82 27.00 9.63 9.75
N ALA A 83 26.57 10.90 9.89
CA ALA A 83 25.21 11.34 9.58
C ALA A 83 24.73 10.89 8.18
N LEU A 84 25.56 11.04 7.15
CA LEU A 84 25.19 10.66 5.78
C LEU A 84 24.95 9.15 5.61
N PRO A 85 25.92 8.26 5.91
CA PRO A 85 25.70 6.81 5.75
C PRO A 85 24.58 6.30 6.67
N LEU A 86 24.41 6.82 7.89
CA LEU A 86 23.31 6.45 8.78
C LEU A 86 21.95 6.86 8.22
N ALA A 87 21.85 8.07 7.67
CA ALA A 87 20.63 8.57 7.05
C ALA A 87 20.28 7.80 5.76
N MET A 88 21.27 7.48 4.92
CA MET A 88 21.07 6.66 3.73
C MET A 88 20.60 5.25 4.09
N PHE A 89 21.24 4.64 5.10
CA PHE A 89 20.83 3.33 5.62
C PHE A 89 19.39 3.38 6.13
N SER A 90 19.08 4.33 7.02
CA SER A 90 17.75 4.39 7.63
C SER A 90 16.65 4.71 6.60
N GLY A 91 16.89 5.68 5.72
CA GLY A 91 15.97 6.03 4.63
C GLY A 91 15.64 4.83 3.75
N LEU A 92 16.66 4.10 3.29
CA LEU A 92 16.46 2.93 2.44
C LEU A 92 15.77 1.77 3.19
N PHE A 93 16.27 1.36 4.34
CA PHE A 93 15.70 0.20 5.04
C PHE A 93 14.30 0.44 5.60
N SER A 94 13.98 1.70 5.95
CA SER A 94 12.66 2.05 6.48
C SER A 94 11.51 1.73 5.52
N GLN A 95 11.74 1.88 4.21
CA GLN A 95 10.68 1.77 3.21
C GLN A 95 10.56 0.41 2.57
N PHE A 96 11.65 -0.37 2.51
CA PHE A 96 11.68 -1.64 1.78
C PHE A 96 11.45 -2.86 2.68
N VAL A 97 11.39 -2.68 4.01
CA VAL A 97 11.02 -3.75 4.96
C VAL A 97 9.59 -3.49 5.47
N PRO A 98 8.60 -4.32 5.08
CA PRO A 98 7.21 -4.12 5.46
C PRO A 98 7.00 -4.16 6.99
N VAL A 99 6.04 -3.37 7.49
CA VAL A 99 5.54 -3.33 8.88
C VAL A 99 6.54 -2.81 9.92
N VAL A 100 7.79 -3.26 9.88
CA VAL A 100 8.79 -3.04 10.93
C VAL A 100 9.99 -2.23 10.46
N GLY A 101 10.05 -1.88 9.17
CA GLY A 101 11.21 -1.27 8.53
C GLY A 101 11.73 -0.04 9.24
N THR A 102 10.87 0.95 9.55
CA THR A 102 11.32 2.18 10.21
C THR A 102 11.95 1.92 11.58
N TYR A 103 11.43 0.96 12.35
CA TYR A 103 11.98 0.62 13.65
C TYR A 103 13.38 0.01 13.51
N ILE A 104 13.52 -1.00 12.65
CA ILE A 104 14.81 -1.67 12.39
C ILE A 104 15.84 -0.69 11.83
N ALA A 105 15.43 0.12 10.86
CA ALA A 105 16.24 1.13 10.19
C ALA A 105 16.75 2.21 11.16
N SER A 106 15.98 2.50 12.20
CA SER A 106 16.29 3.51 13.21
C SER A 106 17.15 3.00 14.37
N VAL A 107 17.31 1.69 14.54
CA VAL A 107 18.16 1.11 15.59
C VAL A 107 19.59 1.61 15.46
N LEU A 108 20.15 1.57 14.24
CA LEU A 108 21.56 1.87 14.04
C LEU A 108 21.90 3.35 14.31
N PRO A 109 21.17 4.35 13.76
CA PRO A 109 21.38 5.76 14.12
C PRO A 109 21.18 6.04 15.61
N LEU A 110 20.19 5.40 16.24
CA LEU A 110 19.90 5.59 17.65
C LEU A 110 21.03 5.05 18.55
N LEU A 111 21.56 3.87 18.23
CA LEU A 111 22.69 3.29 18.96
C LEU A 111 23.95 4.14 18.81
N VAL A 112 24.26 4.62 17.60
CA VAL A 112 25.43 5.49 17.40
C VAL A 112 25.28 6.79 18.18
N ALA A 113 24.10 7.40 18.17
CA ALA A 113 23.85 8.60 18.97
C ALA A 113 23.97 8.34 20.48
N LEU A 114 23.50 7.18 20.96
CA LEU A 114 23.57 6.81 22.39
C LEU A 114 25.00 6.63 22.89
N LEU A 115 25.91 6.18 22.02
CA LEU A 115 27.33 6.04 22.34
C LEU A 115 28.05 7.39 22.40
N GLU A 116 27.60 8.38 21.64
CA GLU A 116 28.18 9.72 21.60
C GLU A 116 27.64 10.62 22.72
N ASP A 117 26.32 10.75 22.80
CA ASP A 117 25.64 11.57 23.81
C ASP A 117 24.20 11.05 24.08
N PRO A 118 23.87 10.67 25.33
CA PRO A 118 22.53 10.25 25.69
C PRO A 118 21.43 11.27 25.36
N VAL A 119 21.74 12.58 25.40
CA VAL A 119 20.77 13.63 25.06
C VAL A 119 20.51 13.64 23.55
N ALA A 120 21.56 13.55 22.73
CA ALA A 120 21.43 13.36 21.28
C ALA A 120 20.56 12.14 20.93
N ALA A 121 20.77 11.01 21.60
CA ALA A 121 19.97 9.80 21.40
C ALA A 121 18.49 10.00 21.74
N LEU A 122 18.19 10.71 22.83
CA LEU A 122 16.82 11.06 23.20
C LEU A 122 16.15 11.94 22.15
N ILE A 123 16.85 12.94 21.63
CA ILE A 123 16.35 13.82 20.55
C ILE A 123 16.02 12.99 19.29
N ILE A 124 16.92 12.08 18.91
CA ILE A 124 16.73 11.22 17.74
C ILE A 124 15.56 10.24 17.95
N LEU A 125 15.43 9.66 19.14
CA LEU A 125 14.30 8.79 19.49
C LEU A 125 12.97 9.53 19.35
N VAL A 126 12.87 10.75 19.92
CA VAL A 126 11.67 11.58 19.82
C VAL A 126 11.37 11.92 18.36
N PHE A 127 12.39 12.26 17.57
CA PHE A 127 12.22 12.50 16.14
C PHE A 127 11.68 11.27 15.41
N ILE A 128 12.25 10.07 15.63
CA ILE A 128 11.80 8.84 14.97
C ILE A 128 10.32 8.59 15.27
N LEU A 129 9.90 8.75 16.53
CA LEU A 129 8.52 8.55 16.93
C LEU A 129 7.58 9.56 16.26
N ILE A 130 7.95 10.84 16.22
CA ILE A 130 7.16 11.89 15.55
C ILE A 130 7.12 11.66 14.04
N TYR A 131 8.28 11.41 13.42
CA TYR A 131 8.41 11.18 11.99
C TYR A 131 7.58 9.96 11.56
N GLN A 132 7.56 8.88 12.35
CA GLN A 132 6.71 7.72 12.09
C GLN A 132 5.22 8.09 12.06
N GLN A 133 4.74 8.99 12.92
CA GLN A 133 3.36 9.47 12.86
C GLN A 133 3.11 10.34 11.62
N VAL A 134 4.02 11.26 11.33
CA VAL A 134 3.94 12.13 10.14
C VAL A 134 3.92 11.28 8.87
N GLU A 135 4.76 10.25 8.80
CA GLU A 135 4.78 9.34 7.67
C GLU A 135 3.46 8.59 7.53
N ASN A 136 2.96 7.99 8.61
CA ASN A 136 1.75 7.17 8.56
C ASN A 136 0.47 7.97 8.26
N TYR A 137 0.34 9.18 8.81
CA TYR A 137 -0.88 9.97 8.72
C TYR A 137 -0.85 11.05 7.64
N VAL A 138 0.34 11.50 7.20
CA VAL A 138 0.46 12.63 6.26
C VAL A 138 1.17 12.24 4.98
N LEU A 139 2.40 11.71 5.07
CA LEU A 139 3.22 11.46 3.88
C LEU A 139 2.71 10.25 3.10
N SER A 140 2.56 9.10 3.76
CA SER A 140 2.16 7.85 3.15
C SER A 140 0.79 7.96 2.46
N PRO A 141 -0.26 8.55 3.08
CA PRO A 141 -1.53 8.76 2.39
C PRO A 141 -1.38 9.67 1.18
N ARG A 142 -0.61 10.77 1.25
CA ARG A 142 -0.45 11.71 0.12
C ARG A 142 0.34 11.12 -1.04
N VAL A 143 1.40 10.35 -0.74
CA VAL A 143 2.26 9.73 -1.75
C VAL A 143 1.58 8.49 -2.36
N THR A 144 0.87 7.71 -1.55
CA THR A 144 0.35 6.38 -1.95
C THR A 144 -1.11 6.41 -2.41
N LYS A 145 -1.85 7.52 -2.23
CA LYS A 145 -3.30 7.65 -2.54
C LYS A 145 -3.68 7.11 -3.93
N HIS A 146 -2.83 7.38 -4.91
CA HIS A 146 -3.09 7.06 -6.31
C HIS A 146 -2.42 5.75 -6.76
N THR A 147 -1.55 5.17 -5.94
CA THR A 147 -0.69 4.06 -6.33
C THR A 147 -1.22 2.73 -5.80
N MET A 148 -1.70 2.66 -4.56
CA MET A 148 -2.12 1.40 -3.93
C MET A 148 -3.24 1.57 -2.91
N GLN A 149 -4.49 1.33 -3.33
CA GLN A 149 -5.66 1.24 -2.43
C GLN A 149 -5.86 -0.22 -2.00
N LEU A 150 -4.96 -0.71 -1.13
CA LEU A 150 -5.10 -2.03 -0.52
C LEU A 150 -5.65 -1.89 0.90
N HIS A 151 -6.59 -2.76 1.26
CA HIS A 151 -7.03 -2.83 2.66
C HIS A 151 -5.85 -3.27 3.55
N PRO A 152 -5.61 -2.65 4.72
CA PRO A 152 -4.44 -2.95 5.57
C PRO A 152 -4.28 -4.44 5.90
N ALA A 153 -5.41 -5.13 6.17
CA ALA A 153 -5.39 -6.57 6.44
C ALA A 153 -4.88 -7.40 5.25
N VAL A 154 -5.21 -7.01 4.02
CA VAL A 154 -4.71 -7.69 2.81
C VAL A 154 -3.22 -7.45 2.67
N ALA A 155 -2.75 -6.22 2.89
CA ALA A 155 -1.33 -5.89 2.81
C ALA A 155 -0.50 -6.71 3.82
N ILE A 156 -0.95 -6.79 5.07
CA ILE A 156 -0.28 -7.59 6.13
C ILE A 156 -0.34 -9.08 5.78
N GLY A 157 -1.51 -9.60 5.43
CA GLY A 157 -1.68 -11.02 5.08
C GLY A 157 -0.81 -11.43 3.88
N SER A 158 -0.75 -10.60 2.84
CA SER A 158 0.10 -10.82 1.69
C SER A 158 1.58 -10.76 2.05
N ALA A 159 2.03 -9.79 2.86
CA ALA A 159 3.41 -9.69 3.29
C ALA A 159 3.84 -10.93 4.11
N ILE A 160 2.98 -11.44 4.98
CA ILE A 160 3.24 -12.68 5.73
C ILE A 160 3.32 -13.86 4.76
N ALA A 161 2.34 -14.03 3.87
CA ALA A 161 2.32 -15.13 2.91
C ALA A 161 3.56 -15.12 1.99
N GLY A 162 3.91 -13.97 1.43
CA GLY A 162 5.12 -13.80 0.62
C GLY A 162 6.38 -14.03 1.43
N GLY A 163 6.41 -13.56 2.68
CA GLY A 163 7.48 -13.80 3.64
C GLY A 163 7.73 -15.29 3.87
N SER A 164 6.67 -16.07 4.03
CA SER A 164 6.75 -17.52 4.20
C SER A 164 7.23 -18.24 2.93
N LEU A 165 6.94 -17.73 1.74
CA LEU A 165 7.30 -18.38 0.47
C LEU A 165 8.73 -18.10 0.02
N ALA A 166 9.19 -16.85 0.15
CA ALA A 166 10.47 -16.41 -0.41
C ALA A 166 11.25 -15.46 0.53
N GLY A 167 10.95 -15.50 1.83
CA GLY A 167 11.64 -14.69 2.83
C GLY A 167 11.38 -13.18 2.67
N PRO A 168 12.33 -12.31 3.09
CA PRO A 168 12.14 -10.86 3.05
C PRO A 168 11.81 -10.31 1.67
N ILE A 169 12.39 -10.89 0.61
CA ILE A 169 12.12 -10.50 -0.78
C ILE A 169 10.66 -10.83 -1.13
N GLY A 170 10.19 -12.01 -0.75
CA GLY A 170 8.79 -12.40 -0.95
C GLY A 170 7.82 -11.51 -0.19
N ALA A 171 8.12 -11.13 1.05
CA ALA A 171 7.29 -10.22 1.84
C ALA A 171 7.15 -8.85 1.18
N PHE A 172 8.24 -8.31 0.63
CA PHE A 172 8.22 -7.04 -0.09
C PHE A 172 7.46 -7.12 -1.42
N LEU A 173 7.72 -8.16 -2.22
CA LEU A 173 7.07 -8.33 -3.53
C LEU A 173 5.60 -8.75 -3.44
N ALA A 174 5.16 -9.27 -2.29
CA ALA A 174 3.76 -9.63 -2.08
C ALA A 174 2.82 -8.42 -2.11
N LEU A 175 3.30 -7.23 -1.74
CA LEU A 175 2.53 -6.00 -1.76
C LEU A 175 2.12 -5.59 -3.18
N PRO A 176 3.05 -5.37 -4.13
CA PRO A 176 2.67 -5.09 -5.52
C PRO A 176 1.93 -6.28 -6.15
N ALA A 177 2.30 -7.53 -5.85
CA ALA A 177 1.57 -8.69 -6.36
C ALA A 177 0.10 -8.69 -5.93
N ALA A 178 -0.19 -8.40 -4.65
CA ALA A 178 -1.55 -8.28 -4.14
C ALA A 178 -2.32 -7.12 -4.79
N ALA A 179 -1.66 -5.98 -5.03
CA ALA A 179 -2.25 -4.86 -5.76
C ALA A 179 -2.64 -5.24 -7.20
N ILE A 180 -1.78 -6.00 -7.88
CA ILE A 180 -2.03 -6.47 -9.24
C ILE A 180 -3.19 -7.47 -9.25
N ILE A 181 -3.21 -8.42 -8.33
CA ILE A 181 -4.30 -9.40 -8.20
C ILE A 181 -5.62 -8.68 -7.93
N GLN A 182 -5.65 -7.76 -6.96
CA GLN A 182 -6.85 -6.99 -6.64
C GLN A 182 -7.34 -6.16 -7.83
N ALA A 183 -6.44 -5.50 -8.55
CA ALA A 183 -6.79 -4.70 -9.73
C ALA A 183 -7.26 -5.59 -10.89
N SER A 184 -6.65 -6.77 -11.07
CA SER A 184 -7.06 -7.74 -12.08
C SER A 184 -8.46 -8.27 -11.79
N ILE A 185 -8.73 -8.66 -10.54
CA ILE A 185 -10.07 -9.10 -10.11
C ILE A 185 -11.10 -8.01 -10.38
N GLY A 186 -10.78 -6.74 -10.10
CA GLY A 186 -11.67 -5.60 -10.42
C GLY A 186 -11.98 -5.44 -11.91
N THR A 187 -11.08 -5.88 -12.81
CA THR A 187 -11.30 -5.88 -14.27
C THR A 187 -12.14 -7.08 -14.73
N PHE A 188 -12.02 -8.23 -14.05
CA PHE A 188 -12.78 -9.45 -14.39
C PHE A 188 -14.15 -9.53 -13.72
N VAL A 189 -14.33 -8.90 -12.55
CA VAL A 189 -15.61 -8.77 -11.87
C VAL A 189 -16.32 -7.56 -12.46
N ALA A 190 -17.23 -7.80 -13.40
CA ALA A 190 -18.19 -6.79 -13.81
C ALA A 190 -18.94 -6.31 -12.57
N ARG A 191 -18.61 -5.11 -12.08
CA ARG A 191 -19.48 -4.37 -11.17
C ARG A 191 -20.73 -4.05 -11.97
N HIS A 192 -21.73 -4.91 -11.83
CA HIS A 192 -23.07 -4.60 -12.29
C HIS A 192 -23.57 -3.48 -11.38
N GLU A 193 -24.24 -2.48 -11.96
CA GLU A 193 -24.96 -1.50 -11.16
C GLU A 193 -25.85 -2.26 -10.18
N VAL A 194 -25.67 -1.97 -8.89
CA VAL A 194 -26.52 -2.55 -7.86
C VAL A 194 -27.93 -2.10 -8.19
N LEU A 195 -28.84 -3.04 -8.41
CA LEU A 195 -30.25 -2.74 -8.59
C LEU A 195 -30.70 -1.95 -7.37
N ASP A 196 -31.12 -0.70 -7.57
CA ASP A 196 -31.84 0.07 -6.56
C ASP A 196 -33.12 -0.71 -6.24
N SER A 197 -33.07 -1.50 -5.17
CA SER A 197 -34.24 -2.16 -4.58
C SER A 197 -34.66 -1.37 -3.34
N ASP A 198 -35.94 -1.46 -2.98
CA ASP A 198 -36.47 -0.86 -1.75
C ASP A 198 -35.72 -1.34 -0.47
N LEU A 199 -34.99 -2.47 -0.55
CA LEU A 199 -34.14 -2.99 0.54
C LEU A 199 -32.76 -2.32 0.63
N THR A 200 -32.32 -1.62 -0.42
CA THR A 200 -31.04 -0.91 -0.51
C THR A 200 -31.18 0.61 -0.45
N SER A 201 -32.42 1.13 -0.45
CA SER A 201 -32.73 2.55 -0.29
C SER A 201 -32.62 2.97 1.19
N GLU A 202 -31.86 4.03 1.48
CA GLU A 202 -31.84 4.63 2.83
C GLU A 202 -33.13 5.45 3.10
N GLU A 203 -33.88 5.79 2.06
CA GLU A 203 -35.08 6.65 2.12
C GLU A 203 -36.21 5.97 2.91
N ASP A 204 -36.45 4.68 2.69
CA ASP A 204 -37.50 3.93 3.39
C ASP A 204 -37.24 3.81 4.89
N HIS A 205 -35.97 3.64 5.29
CA HIS A 205 -35.60 3.54 6.70
C HIS A 205 -35.85 4.83 7.46
N GLU A 206 -35.60 5.99 6.85
CA GLU A 206 -35.89 7.28 7.45
C GLU A 206 -37.39 7.62 7.41
N GLU A 207 -38.12 7.26 6.35
CA GLU A 207 -39.57 7.41 6.31
C GLU A 207 -40.27 6.56 7.38
N ILE A 208 -39.91 5.28 7.51
CA ILE A 208 -40.44 4.39 8.53
C ILE A 208 -40.10 4.92 9.93
N LYS A 209 -38.86 5.37 10.17
CA LYS A 209 -38.48 5.97 11.46
C LYS A 209 -39.25 7.26 11.77
N ARG A 210 -39.44 8.14 10.77
CA ARG A 210 -40.21 9.39 10.93
C ARG A 210 -41.67 9.09 11.21
N ALA A 211 -42.24 8.12 10.51
CA ALA A 211 -43.63 7.77 10.65
C ALA A 211 -43.90 7.08 12.01
N ILE A 212 -43.03 6.15 12.45
CA ILE A 212 -43.08 5.57 13.80
C ILE A 212 -42.91 6.65 14.87
N ARG A 213 -41.99 7.62 14.66
CA ARG A 213 -41.78 8.74 15.60
C ARG A 213 -43.00 9.64 15.70
N ASN A 214 -43.68 9.91 14.59
CA ASN A 214 -44.89 10.72 14.57
C ASN A 214 -46.08 9.97 15.20
N GLU A 215 -46.28 8.69 14.87
CA GLU A 215 -47.36 7.89 15.46
C GLU A 215 -47.21 7.71 16.98
N ARG A 216 -45.96 7.57 17.49
CA ARG A 216 -45.68 7.58 18.94
C ARG A 216 -46.02 8.91 19.61
N LYS A 217 -45.89 10.05 18.93
CA LYS A 217 -46.28 11.37 19.47
C LYS A 217 -47.79 11.59 19.48
N THR A 218 -48.52 10.97 18.55
CA THR A 218 -49.98 11.15 18.40
C THR A 218 -50.80 10.14 19.20
N GLY A 219 -50.17 9.14 19.84
CA GLY A 219 -50.84 8.15 20.68
C GLY A 219 -51.76 7.19 19.91
N SER A 220 -51.59 7.08 18.59
CA SER A 220 -52.43 6.24 17.73
C SER A 220 -51.72 4.93 17.40
N THR A 221 -52.48 3.83 17.28
CA THR A 221 -51.97 2.50 16.89
C THR A 221 -51.30 2.58 15.51
N PRO A 222 -50.10 1.99 15.31
CA PRO A 222 -49.35 2.17 14.07
C PRO A 222 -50.07 1.57 12.86
N LYS A 223 -50.61 2.41 11.97
CA LYS A 223 -51.30 1.94 10.74
C LYS A 223 -50.31 1.39 9.72
N ILE A 224 -49.03 1.68 9.90
CA ILE A 224 -47.95 1.33 8.97
C ILE A 224 -47.57 -0.14 9.10
N LEU A 225 -47.62 -0.72 10.31
CA LEU A 225 -47.39 -2.15 10.52
C LEU A 225 -48.45 -3.02 9.82
N ASP A 226 -49.69 -2.54 9.75
CA ASP A 226 -50.77 -3.23 9.02
C ASP A 226 -50.62 -3.14 7.49
N ARG A 227 -50.00 -2.06 6.97
CA ARG A 227 -49.66 -1.97 5.54
C ARG A 227 -48.52 -2.91 5.15
N ILE A 228 -47.47 -2.98 5.97
CA ILE A 228 -46.34 -3.88 5.73
C ILE A 228 -46.81 -5.34 5.76
N ARG A 229 -47.64 -5.74 6.74
CA ARG A 229 -48.22 -7.10 6.79
C ARG A 229 -49.10 -7.46 5.60
N ARG A 230 -49.77 -6.49 4.96
CA ARG A 230 -50.57 -6.75 3.75
C ARG A 230 -49.70 -6.87 2.50
N SER A 231 -48.62 -6.09 2.44
CA SER A 231 -47.64 -6.17 1.34
C SER A 231 -46.82 -7.45 1.35
N GLU A 232 -46.57 -8.08 2.51
CA GLU A 232 -45.90 -9.39 2.60
C GLU A 232 -46.84 -10.58 2.34
N ALA A 233 -48.15 -10.33 2.25
CA ALA A 233 -49.18 -11.36 2.04
C ALA A 233 -49.64 -11.49 0.57
N GLU A 234 -49.18 -10.60 -0.30
CA GLU A 234 -49.34 -10.65 -1.77
C GLU A 234 -48.04 -11.14 -2.43
#